data_AF-A0A3A4PBF5-F1
#
_entry.id   AF-A0A3A4PBF5-F1
#
_cell.length_a   1.000
_cell.length_b   1.000
_cell.length_c   1.000
_cell.angle_alpha   90.00
_cell.angle_beta   90.00
_cell.angle_gamma   90.00
#
_symmetry.space_group_name_H-M   'P 1'
#
loop_
_entity.id
_entity.type
_entity.pdbx_description
1 polymer ?
#
loop_
_entity_poly.entity_id
_entity_poly.type
_entity_poly.pdbx_seq_one_letter_code
_entity_poly.pdbx_strand_id
1 'polypeptide(L)'
;MQIWRLQLRLTSLQLTDWQADTLFGHLCWALRHREGEEKLSRFLQPFRAGEPPFLLTNGFPAGFLPLPFHCRFIGITQAHNAETYQQQKRLKQARYLSEPEFANACRGETVTASEDALELVRSASQLHAAINRLSGTTTGADEESGASLFQLDGWVPGKDNARFCIFLADRAGNEIDRVFSLFQDVEKTGFGKKKSSGMGAFRIDGEPERWNPPSSGEGANGFVTLSGFVPTKNDPVKGFWQMRVKHGKLGESFAAAGKPFKRPWVLFEPGSIFFTGHSPAEVYGSMLSGLSNDHPEVVQYAYAFPIPIRIPPAVREKIA
;
A
#
# COMPACT_ATOMS: atom_id res chain seq x y z
N MET A 1 1.60 3.10 21.44
CA MET A 1 0.77 3.15 20.22
C MET A 1 -0.04 1.87 20.11
N GLN A 2 -1.36 1.94 19.91
CA GLN A 2 -2.18 0.75 19.65
C GLN A 2 -2.30 0.54 18.14
N ILE A 3 -2.24 -0.71 17.69
CA ILE A 3 -2.39 -1.03 16.27
C ILE A 3 -3.64 -1.89 16.09
N TRP A 4 -4.43 -1.53 15.09
CA TRP A 4 -5.69 -2.14 14.75
C TRP A 4 -5.60 -2.80 13.39
N ARG A 5 -6.23 -3.95 13.23
CA ARG A 5 -6.39 -4.70 11.99
C ARG A 5 -7.83 -4.60 11.53
N LEU A 6 -8.02 -4.06 10.33
CA LEU A 6 -9.29 -4.04 9.62
C LEU A 6 -9.30 -5.16 8.58
N GLN A 7 -10.25 -6.07 8.66
CA GLN A 7 -10.39 -7.17 7.69
C GLN A 7 -11.39 -6.79 6.58
N LEU A 8 -11.05 -7.17 5.35
CA LEU A 8 -11.80 -6.85 4.14
C LEU A 8 -11.99 -8.11 3.29
N ARG A 9 -13.12 -8.17 2.59
CA ARG A 9 -13.38 -9.13 1.51
C ARG A 9 -13.49 -8.36 0.20
N LEU A 10 -12.63 -8.69 -0.76
CA LEU A 10 -12.66 -8.05 -2.08
C LEU A 10 -13.73 -8.74 -2.94
N THR A 11 -14.74 -7.99 -3.39
CA THR A 11 -15.94 -8.55 -4.03
C THR A 11 -16.01 -8.29 -5.54
N SER A 12 -14.96 -7.70 -6.12
CA SER A 12 -14.87 -7.37 -7.54
C SER A 12 -13.40 -7.35 -8.01
N LEU A 13 -13.21 -7.20 -9.32
CA LEU A 13 -11.90 -6.98 -9.91
C LEU A 13 -11.26 -5.69 -9.37
N GLN A 14 -9.99 -5.79 -8.97
CA GLN A 14 -9.23 -4.67 -8.42
C GLN A 14 -8.32 -4.08 -9.51
N LEU A 15 -8.59 -2.85 -9.93
CA LEU A 15 -7.77 -2.11 -10.91
C LEU A 15 -6.74 -1.19 -10.26
N THR A 16 -6.73 -1.12 -8.93
CA THR A 16 -5.88 -0.23 -8.15
C THR A 16 -5.41 -0.99 -6.93
N ASP A 17 -4.09 -1.01 -6.72
CA ASP A 17 -3.53 -1.60 -5.52
C ASP A 17 -3.93 -0.82 -4.27
N TRP A 18 -4.11 -1.54 -3.18
CA TRP A 18 -4.50 -1.02 -1.87
C TRP A 18 -3.33 -0.28 -1.21
N GLN A 19 -2.91 0.84 -1.79
CA GLN A 19 -1.79 1.62 -1.32
C GLN A 19 -2.24 2.59 -0.22
N ALA A 20 -1.46 2.73 0.85
CA ALA A 20 -1.79 3.57 2.01
C ALA A 20 -2.19 5.00 1.61
N ASP A 21 -1.52 5.54 0.61
CA ASP A 21 -1.71 6.89 0.12
C ASP A 21 -3.00 7.06 -0.70
N THR A 22 -3.39 6.03 -1.44
CA THR A 22 -4.70 5.96 -2.11
C THR A 22 -5.82 5.76 -1.08
N LEU A 23 -5.62 4.90 -0.08
CA LEU A 23 -6.56 4.66 1.02
C LEU A 23 -6.84 5.96 1.77
N PHE A 24 -5.77 6.65 2.20
CA PHE A 24 -5.88 7.93 2.87
C PHE A 24 -6.63 8.97 2.02
N GLY A 25 -6.37 9.00 0.70
CA GLY A 25 -7.11 9.85 -0.23
C GLY A 25 -8.61 9.57 -0.24
N HIS A 26 -9.01 8.29 -0.23
CA HIS A 26 -10.43 7.90 -0.13
C HIS A 26 -11.06 8.30 1.20
N LEU A 27 -10.34 8.15 2.33
CA LEU A 27 -10.82 8.61 3.63
C LEU A 27 -11.03 10.12 3.66
N CYS A 28 -10.13 10.89 3.03
CA CYS A 28 -10.27 12.35 2.91
C CYS A 28 -11.51 12.75 2.10
N TRP A 29 -11.79 12.04 1.00
CA TRP A 29 -12.99 12.27 0.20
C TRP A 29 -14.27 11.91 0.96
N ALA A 30 -14.28 10.76 1.64
CA ALA A 30 -15.39 10.36 2.50
C ALA A 30 -15.65 11.43 3.58
N LEU A 31 -14.60 11.91 4.25
CA LEU A 31 -14.71 12.95 5.26
C LEU A 31 -15.22 14.27 4.67
N ARG A 32 -14.71 14.69 3.51
CA ARG A 32 -15.16 15.92 2.83
C ARG A 32 -16.64 15.85 2.48
N HIS A 33 -17.10 14.74 1.93
CA HIS A 33 -18.50 14.57 1.55
C HIS A 33 -19.43 14.50 2.77
N ARG A 34 -18.95 13.93 3.88
CA ARG A 34 -19.74 13.77 5.10
C ARG A 34 -19.78 15.03 5.97
N GLU A 35 -18.65 15.71 6.13
CA GLU A 35 -18.45 16.76 7.15
C GLU A 35 -17.99 18.11 6.57
N GLY A 36 -17.77 18.17 5.25
CA GLY A 36 -17.37 19.40 4.56
C GLY A 36 -15.87 19.69 4.58
N GLU A 37 -15.50 20.74 3.86
CA GLU A 37 -14.11 21.09 3.59
C GLU A 37 -13.36 21.63 4.81
N GLU A 38 -14.03 22.39 5.67
CA GLU A 38 -13.43 22.95 6.89
C GLU A 38 -12.97 21.85 7.85
N LYS A 39 -13.79 20.79 8.00
CA LYS A 39 -13.47 19.62 8.83
C LYS A 39 -12.32 18.81 8.23
N LEU A 40 -12.30 18.61 6.91
CA LEU A 40 -11.16 18.01 6.21
C LEU A 40 -9.87 18.82 6.41
N SER A 41 -9.93 20.15 6.29
CA SER A 41 -8.77 21.02 6.47
C SER A 41 -8.15 20.83 7.87
N ARG A 42 -8.98 20.83 8.92
CA ARG A 42 -8.54 20.54 10.31
C ARG A 42 -7.98 19.13 10.45
N PHE A 43 -8.62 18.13 9.87
CA PHE A 43 -8.15 16.74 9.89
C PHE A 43 -6.76 16.58 9.29
N LEU A 44 -6.44 17.33 8.24
CA LEU A 44 -5.14 17.28 7.55
C LEU A 44 -4.02 18.05 8.26
N GLN A 45 -4.32 18.99 9.17
CA GLN A 45 -3.31 19.82 9.86
C GLN A 45 -2.20 19.02 10.56
N PRO A 46 -2.51 18.04 11.44
CA PRO A 46 -1.46 17.32 12.15
C PRO A 46 -0.58 16.49 11.20
N PHE A 47 -1.16 15.94 10.12
CA PHE A 47 -0.37 15.32 9.06
C PHE A 47 0.55 16.35 8.38
N ARG A 48 0.06 17.53 7.99
CA ARG A 48 0.94 18.55 7.38
C ARG A 48 2.06 19.01 8.31
N ALA A 49 1.83 18.95 9.62
CA ALA A 49 2.82 19.32 10.64
C ALA A 49 3.87 18.23 10.91
N GLY A 50 3.77 17.05 10.29
CA GLY A 50 4.69 15.94 10.57
C GLY A 50 4.32 15.11 11.80
N GLU A 51 3.17 15.38 12.42
CA GLU A 51 2.68 14.68 13.62
C GLU A 51 1.36 13.96 13.32
N PRO A 52 1.36 12.94 12.44
CA PRO A 52 0.14 12.27 12.04
C PRO A 52 -0.53 11.59 13.25
N PRO A 53 -1.84 11.79 13.48
CA PRO A 53 -2.55 11.19 14.61
C PRO A 53 -2.72 9.67 14.45
N PHE A 54 -2.61 9.17 13.21
CA PHE A 54 -2.54 7.74 12.92
C PHE A 54 -1.69 7.47 11.67
N LEU A 55 -1.24 6.22 11.52
CA LEU A 55 -0.55 5.73 10.33
C LEU A 55 -1.33 4.58 9.69
N LEU A 56 -1.32 4.50 8.36
CA LEU A 56 -1.94 3.43 7.57
C LEU A 56 -0.89 2.60 6.84
N THR A 57 -1.12 1.30 6.76
CA THR A 57 -0.39 0.40 5.87
C THR A 57 -0.99 0.39 4.46
N ASN A 58 -0.26 -0.24 3.54
CA ASN A 58 -0.92 -0.82 2.38
C ASN A 58 -1.85 -1.98 2.81
N GLY A 59 -2.77 -2.36 1.95
CA GLY A 59 -3.57 -3.57 2.08
C GLY A 59 -2.77 -4.81 1.68
N PHE A 60 -2.90 -5.87 2.46
CA PHE A 60 -2.20 -7.13 2.27
C PHE A 60 -3.18 -8.31 2.32
N PRO A 61 -2.88 -9.45 1.69
CA PRO A 61 -3.60 -10.68 1.96
C PRO A 61 -3.54 -11.02 3.46
N ALA A 62 -4.67 -11.41 4.05
CA ALA A 62 -4.75 -11.66 5.50
C ALA A 62 -3.77 -12.76 5.93
N GLY A 63 -3.04 -12.51 7.02
CA GLY A 63 -1.99 -13.41 7.54
C GLY A 63 -0.66 -13.30 6.79
N PHE A 64 -0.53 -12.39 5.83
CA PHE A 64 0.69 -12.15 5.07
C PHE A 64 1.12 -10.69 5.12
N LEU A 65 2.43 -10.46 5.10
CA LEU A 65 3.09 -9.16 5.16
C LEU A 65 4.13 -9.06 4.03
N PRO A 66 4.50 -7.85 3.57
CA PRO A 66 5.44 -7.67 2.47
C PRO A 66 6.80 -8.26 2.82
N LEU A 67 7.40 -9.01 1.89
CA LEU A 67 8.72 -9.59 2.04
C LEU A 67 9.76 -8.46 2.28
N PRO A 68 10.48 -8.45 3.41
CA PRO A 68 11.58 -7.52 3.62
C PRO A 68 12.63 -7.66 2.51
N PHE A 69 12.96 -6.55 1.83
CA PHE A 69 13.66 -6.59 0.54
C PHE A 69 15.04 -7.26 0.64
N HIS A 70 15.75 -7.05 1.75
CA HIS A 70 17.04 -7.67 2.03
C HIS A 70 17.03 -9.21 1.98
N CYS A 71 15.92 -9.85 2.37
CA CYS A 71 15.78 -11.32 2.36
C CYS A 71 15.95 -11.92 0.95
N ARG A 72 15.74 -11.14 -0.12
CA ARG A 72 15.97 -11.60 -1.50
C ARG A 72 17.46 -11.79 -1.85
N PHE A 73 18.35 -11.18 -1.07
CA PHE A 73 19.78 -11.09 -1.37
C PHE A 73 20.68 -11.78 -0.34
N ILE A 74 20.15 -12.03 0.86
CA ILE A 74 20.89 -12.69 1.95
C ILE A 74 20.53 -14.17 1.93
N GLY A 75 21.55 -15.02 1.90
CA GLY A 75 21.36 -16.44 1.65
C GLY A 75 21.63 -16.87 0.21
N ILE A 76 22.26 -16.03 -0.64
CA ILE A 76 23.03 -16.53 -1.79
C ILE A 76 24.35 -17.13 -1.27
N THR A 77 24.26 -18.04 -0.30
CA THR A 77 25.26 -19.09 -0.16
C THR A 77 25.06 -20.04 -1.35
N GLN A 78 26.15 -20.59 -1.88
CA GLN A 78 26.06 -21.59 -2.95
C GLN A 78 25.07 -22.67 -2.51
N ALA A 79 24.00 -22.88 -3.29
CA ALA A 79 23.05 -23.92 -2.96
C ALA A 79 23.78 -25.26 -3.01
N HIS A 80 23.98 -25.88 -1.84
CA HIS A 80 24.70 -27.14 -1.74
C HIS A 80 23.83 -28.35 -2.13
N ASN A 81 22.51 -28.14 -2.30
CA ASN A 81 21.56 -29.14 -2.78
C ASN A 81 20.36 -28.50 -3.53
N ALA A 82 19.58 -29.34 -4.21
CA ALA A 82 18.44 -28.92 -5.01
C ALA A 82 17.32 -28.25 -4.19
N GLU A 83 17.09 -28.69 -2.95
CA GLU A 83 16.07 -28.13 -2.06
C GLU A 83 16.37 -26.68 -1.69
N THR A 84 17.62 -26.39 -1.32
CA THR A 84 18.09 -25.04 -0.98
C THR A 84 17.96 -24.11 -2.18
N TYR A 85 18.25 -24.60 -3.39
CA TYR A 85 18.07 -23.83 -4.63
C TYR A 85 16.59 -23.51 -4.89
N GLN A 86 15.69 -24.48 -4.71
CA GLN A 86 14.26 -24.25 -4.89
C GLN A 86 13.72 -23.24 -3.88
N GLN A 87 14.13 -23.31 -2.61
CA GLN A 87 13.75 -22.34 -1.59
C GLN A 87 14.23 -20.93 -1.92
N GLN A 88 15.48 -20.76 -2.36
CA GLN A 88 16.02 -19.47 -2.81
C GLN A 88 15.22 -18.91 -4.01
N LYS A 89 14.87 -19.76 -4.98
CA LYS A 89 14.07 -19.37 -6.14
C LYS A 89 12.68 -18.88 -5.71
N ARG A 90 12.03 -19.59 -4.78
CA ARG A 90 10.72 -19.20 -4.22
C ARG A 90 10.80 -17.86 -3.51
N LEU A 91 11.79 -17.65 -2.65
CA LEU A 91 11.96 -16.39 -1.92
C LEU A 91 12.20 -15.20 -2.86
N LYS A 92 12.93 -15.41 -3.98
CA LYS A 92 13.11 -14.39 -5.03
C LYS A 92 11.82 -14.06 -5.78
N GLN A 93 10.87 -14.99 -5.86
CA GLN A 93 9.58 -14.78 -6.53
C GLN A 93 8.49 -14.27 -5.60
N ALA A 94 8.57 -14.62 -4.31
CA ALA A 94 7.60 -14.24 -3.29
C ALA A 94 7.49 -12.72 -3.15
N ARG A 95 6.25 -12.22 -3.02
CA ARG A 95 5.97 -10.81 -2.69
C ARG A 95 5.67 -10.61 -1.20
N TYR A 96 5.21 -11.68 -0.55
CA TYR A 96 4.76 -11.68 0.83
C TYR A 96 5.40 -12.82 1.61
N LEU A 97 5.41 -12.70 2.93
CA LEU A 97 5.70 -13.72 3.91
C LEU A 97 4.49 -13.90 4.82
N SER A 98 4.26 -15.11 5.32
CA SER A 98 3.31 -15.30 6.41
C SER A 98 3.74 -14.53 7.66
N GLU A 99 2.82 -14.19 8.56
CA GLU A 99 3.17 -13.49 9.81
C GLU A 99 4.30 -14.17 10.62
N PRO A 100 4.33 -15.51 10.77
CA PRO A 100 5.46 -16.20 11.42
C PRO A 100 6.79 -16.06 10.67
N GLU A 101 6.81 -16.22 9.34
CA GLU A 101 8.01 -16.03 8.53
C GLU A 101 8.51 -14.58 8.60
N PHE A 102 7.58 -13.61 8.58
CA PHE A 102 7.89 -12.20 8.75
C PHE A 102 8.44 -11.89 10.14
N ALA A 103 7.94 -12.56 11.19
CA ALA A 103 8.49 -12.46 12.55
C ALA A 103 9.95 -12.92 12.61
N ASN A 104 10.29 -14.01 11.92
CA ASN A 104 11.67 -14.48 11.80
C ASN A 104 12.54 -13.42 11.09
N ALA A 105 12.05 -12.84 9.98
CA ALA A 105 12.75 -11.74 9.31
C ALA A 105 12.96 -10.54 10.25
N CYS A 106 11.96 -10.18 11.07
CA CYS A 106 12.08 -9.09 12.03
C CYS A 106 13.21 -9.35 13.04
N ARG A 107 13.40 -10.59 13.48
CA ARG A 107 14.49 -10.96 14.41
C ARG A 107 15.86 -11.10 13.73
N GLY A 108 15.92 -10.94 12.41
CA GLY A 108 17.15 -11.10 11.63
C GLY A 108 17.52 -12.57 11.39
N GLU A 109 16.55 -13.48 11.50
CA GLU A 109 16.71 -14.91 11.26
C GLU A 109 16.53 -15.24 9.77
N THR A 110 16.98 -16.43 9.37
CA THR A 110 16.76 -16.94 8.02
C THR A 110 15.27 -17.17 7.78
N VAL A 111 14.80 -16.78 6.59
CA VAL A 111 13.41 -16.96 6.18
C VAL A 111 13.29 -17.87 4.96
N THR A 112 12.23 -18.66 4.96
CA THR A 112 11.73 -19.37 3.79
C THR A 112 10.41 -18.74 3.37
N ALA A 113 10.06 -18.88 2.10
CA ALA A 113 8.73 -18.51 1.61
C ALA A 113 7.90 -19.77 1.39
N SER A 114 6.76 -19.85 2.07
CA SER A 114 5.70 -20.83 1.82
C SER A 114 5.21 -20.82 0.36
N GLU A 115 4.74 -21.98 -0.12
CA GLU A 115 4.16 -22.09 -1.47
C GLU A 115 2.91 -21.21 -1.62
N ASP A 116 2.09 -21.12 -0.57
CA ASP A 116 0.91 -20.28 -0.52
C ASP A 116 1.21 -18.80 -0.81
N ALA A 117 2.41 -18.32 -0.46
CA ALA A 117 2.80 -16.92 -0.67
C ALA A 117 2.91 -16.53 -2.17
N LEU A 118 2.98 -17.51 -3.08
CA LEU A 118 3.10 -17.29 -4.52
C LEU A 118 1.75 -17.12 -5.22
N GLU A 119 0.67 -17.63 -4.62
CA GLU A 119 -0.66 -17.71 -5.25
C GLU A 119 -1.71 -16.86 -4.51
N LEU A 120 -1.29 -15.83 -3.78
CA LEU A 120 -2.22 -14.98 -3.01
C LEU A 120 -3.07 -14.04 -3.88
N VAL A 121 -2.58 -13.71 -5.08
CA VAL A 121 -3.22 -12.78 -6.01
C VAL A 121 -3.06 -13.31 -7.43
N ARG A 122 -4.13 -13.24 -8.24
CA ARG A 122 -4.13 -13.61 -9.65
C ARG A 122 -4.37 -12.38 -10.51
N SER A 123 -3.56 -12.21 -11.54
CA SER A 123 -3.81 -11.21 -12.59
C SER A 123 -5.04 -11.61 -13.39
N ALA A 124 -5.86 -10.62 -13.73
CA ALA A 124 -7.02 -10.79 -14.58
C ALA A 124 -7.06 -9.66 -15.61
N SER A 125 -7.41 -10.01 -16.84
CA SER A 125 -7.52 -9.07 -17.95
C SER A 125 -8.89 -9.20 -18.59
N GLN A 126 -9.51 -8.06 -18.88
CA GLN A 126 -10.81 -7.98 -19.54
C GLN A 126 -10.74 -7.04 -20.73
N LEU A 127 -11.21 -7.50 -21.89
CA LEU A 127 -11.34 -6.68 -23.09
C LEU A 127 -12.71 -6.00 -23.09
N HIS A 128 -12.72 -4.70 -23.33
CA HIS A 128 -13.92 -3.89 -23.45
C HIS A 128 -13.99 -3.23 -24.83
N ALA A 129 -15.20 -3.03 -25.32
CA ALA A 129 -15.47 -2.22 -26.50
C ALA A 129 -16.20 -0.94 -26.09
N ALA A 130 -15.78 0.20 -26.63
CA ALA A 130 -16.63 1.38 -26.66
C ALA A 130 -17.55 1.30 -27.88
N ILE A 131 -18.84 1.56 -27.69
CA ILE A 131 -19.84 1.54 -28.75
C ILE A 131 -20.31 2.97 -28.96
N ASN A 132 -20.15 3.47 -30.19
CA ASN A 132 -20.70 4.75 -30.59
C ASN A 132 -22.23 4.62 -30.65
N ARG A 133 -22.94 5.45 -29.88
CA ARG A 133 -24.40 5.38 -29.76
C ARG A 133 -25.14 5.86 -31.01
N LEU A 134 -24.48 6.61 -31.90
CA LEU A 134 -25.07 7.07 -33.16
C LEU A 134 -25.00 5.99 -34.24
N SER A 135 -23.87 5.30 -34.36
CA SER A 135 -23.67 4.26 -35.38
C SER A 135 -24.02 2.85 -34.90
N GLY A 136 -24.09 2.62 -33.60
CA GLY A 136 -24.24 1.28 -33.01
C GLY A 136 -23.01 0.38 -33.19
N THR A 137 -21.90 0.93 -33.70
CA THR A 137 -20.66 0.22 -34.00
C THR A 137 -19.55 0.61 -33.02
N THR A 138 -18.46 -0.17 -33.02
CA THR A 138 -17.26 0.12 -32.23
C THR A 138 -16.26 1.02 -32.95
N THR A 139 -16.54 1.42 -34.19
CA THR A 139 -15.70 2.33 -34.97
C THR A 139 -15.63 3.70 -34.30
N GLY A 140 -14.43 4.31 -34.32
CA GLY A 140 -14.23 5.65 -33.79
C GLY A 140 -15.10 6.71 -34.50
N ALA A 141 -14.98 7.97 -34.08
CA ALA A 141 -15.67 9.08 -34.74
C ALA A 141 -15.28 9.21 -36.23
N ASP A 142 -14.11 8.68 -36.61
CA ASP A 142 -13.55 8.69 -37.96
C ASP A 142 -13.35 7.25 -38.46
N GLU A 143 -13.69 6.97 -39.72
CA GLU A 143 -13.63 5.62 -40.34
C GLU A 143 -12.22 5.00 -40.34
N GLU A 144 -11.16 5.81 -40.21
CA GLU A 144 -9.76 5.35 -40.12
C GLU A 144 -9.35 4.93 -38.69
N SER A 145 -10.09 5.37 -37.67
CA SER A 145 -9.87 4.96 -36.29
C SER A 145 -10.59 3.62 -36.07
N GLY A 146 -9.84 2.52 -36.17
CA GLY A 146 -10.34 1.16 -35.98
C GLY A 146 -11.14 0.94 -34.69
N ALA A 147 -11.70 -0.26 -34.52
CA ALA A 147 -12.57 -0.59 -33.38
C ALA A 147 -11.98 -0.14 -32.04
N SER A 148 -12.75 0.62 -31.26
CA SER A 148 -12.37 1.21 -29.97
C SER A 148 -12.38 0.15 -28.84
N LEU A 149 -11.51 -0.84 -29.00
CA LEU A 149 -11.24 -1.89 -28.02
C LEU A 149 -10.17 -1.41 -27.03
N PHE A 150 -10.40 -1.63 -25.74
CA PHE A 150 -9.41 -1.37 -24.71
C PHE A 150 -9.38 -2.49 -23.67
N GLN A 151 -8.20 -2.77 -23.14
CA GLN A 151 -8.00 -3.79 -22.13
C GLN A 151 -7.98 -3.17 -20.74
N LEU A 152 -8.63 -3.82 -19.77
CA LEU A 152 -8.53 -3.51 -18.36
C LEU A 152 -7.78 -4.63 -17.66
N ASP A 153 -6.56 -4.30 -17.22
CA ASP A 153 -5.76 -5.17 -16.39
C ASP A 153 -6.03 -4.88 -14.91
N GLY A 154 -6.31 -5.93 -14.16
CA GLY A 154 -6.51 -5.88 -12.73
C GLY A 154 -6.09 -7.18 -12.07
N TRP A 155 -6.53 -7.36 -10.84
CA TRP A 155 -6.28 -8.57 -10.09
C TRP A 155 -7.45 -8.95 -9.19
N VAL A 156 -7.48 -10.22 -8.84
CA VAL A 156 -8.42 -10.81 -7.89
C VAL A 156 -7.66 -11.61 -6.83
N PRO A 157 -8.24 -11.85 -5.65
CA PRO A 157 -7.65 -12.77 -4.70
C PRO A 157 -7.41 -14.15 -5.33
N GLY A 158 -6.33 -14.80 -4.92
CA GLY A 158 -5.90 -16.07 -5.52
C GLY A 158 -6.75 -17.27 -5.11
N LYS A 159 -7.31 -17.22 -3.89
CA LYS A 159 -8.27 -18.21 -3.38
C LYS A 159 -9.64 -17.57 -3.20
N ASP A 160 -10.70 -18.36 -3.37
CA ASP A 160 -12.06 -17.90 -3.10
C ASP A 160 -12.21 -17.54 -1.62
N ASN A 161 -12.95 -16.47 -1.32
CA ASN A 161 -13.09 -15.88 0.03
C ASN A 161 -11.78 -15.44 0.70
N ALA A 162 -10.67 -15.30 -0.03
CA ALA A 162 -9.46 -14.75 0.54
C ALA A 162 -9.71 -13.33 1.09
N ARG A 163 -9.28 -13.14 2.33
CA ARG A 163 -9.40 -11.87 3.05
C ARG A 163 -8.19 -11.00 2.80
N PHE A 164 -8.40 -9.71 2.88
CA PHE A 164 -7.36 -8.69 2.92
C PHE A 164 -7.40 -7.98 4.26
N CYS A 165 -6.27 -7.42 4.68
CA CYS A 165 -6.19 -6.60 5.87
C CYS A 165 -5.50 -5.27 5.60
N ILE A 166 -5.92 -4.26 6.34
CA ILE A 166 -5.23 -2.99 6.48
C ILE A 166 -4.95 -2.82 7.97
N PHE A 167 -3.79 -2.27 8.30
CA PHE A 167 -3.44 -1.95 9.67
C PHE A 167 -3.41 -0.43 9.87
N LEU A 168 -3.92 -0.02 11.04
CA LEU A 168 -3.93 1.36 11.50
C LEU A 168 -3.19 1.45 12.82
N ALA A 169 -2.15 2.29 12.88
CA ALA A 169 -1.49 2.61 14.12
C ALA A 169 -2.10 3.89 14.69
N ASP A 170 -2.81 3.78 15.80
CA ASP A 170 -3.47 4.89 16.48
C ASP A 170 -2.48 5.54 17.45
N ARG A 171 -1.95 6.70 17.06
CA ARG A 171 -0.98 7.48 17.85
C ARG A 171 -1.68 8.38 18.86
N ALA A 172 -2.83 8.95 18.49
CA ALA A 172 -3.62 9.81 19.38
C ALA A 172 -4.47 9.02 20.39
N GLY A 173 -4.72 7.73 20.13
CA GLY A 173 -5.46 6.81 21.00
C GLY A 173 -6.99 6.91 20.89
N ASN A 174 -7.49 7.65 19.90
CA ASN A 174 -8.92 7.93 19.70
C ASN A 174 -9.30 8.06 18.21
N GLU A 175 -8.47 7.52 17.31
CA GLU A 175 -8.66 7.69 15.86
C GLU A 175 -9.38 6.52 15.21
N ILE A 176 -9.30 5.33 15.82
CA ILE A 176 -9.81 4.10 15.21
C ILE A 176 -11.29 4.19 14.82
N ASP A 177 -12.16 4.66 15.70
CA ASP A 177 -13.61 4.73 15.45
C ASP A 177 -13.92 5.68 14.29
N ARG A 178 -13.22 6.83 14.25
CA ARG A 178 -13.36 7.80 13.17
C ARG A 178 -12.92 7.20 11.84
N VAL A 179 -11.74 6.60 11.80
CA VAL A 179 -11.19 6.01 10.56
C VAL A 179 -12.01 4.82 10.10
N PHE A 180 -12.49 3.98 11.02
CA PHE A 180 -13.39 2.88 10.72
C PHE A 180 -14.70 3.36 10.09
N SER A 181 -15.33 4.38 10.67
CA SER A 181 -16.55 4.98 10.08
C SER A 181 -16.32 5.51 8.66
N LEU A 182 -15.14 6.10 8.39
CA LEU A 182 -14.78 6.59 7.06
C LEU A 182 -14.55 5.43 6.09
N PHE A 183 -13.96 4.32 6.54
CA PHE A 183 -13.85 3.10 5.74
C PHE A 183 -15.22 2.52 5.36
N GLN A 184 -16.19 2.54 6.28
CA GLN A 184 -17.57 2.13 5.98
C GLN A 184 -18.22 3.03 4.92
N ASP A 185 -17.89 4.32 4.88
CA ASP A 185 -18.34 5.22 3.82
C ASP A 185 -17.63 4.92 2.48
N VAL A 186 -16.35 4.58 2.51
CA VAL A 186 -15.60 4.15 1.32
C VAL A 186 -16.14 2.82 0.78
N GLU A 187 -16.53 1.87 1.62
CA GLU A 187 -17.14 0.59 1.22
C GLU A 187 -18.37 0.80 0.32
N LYS A 188 -19.21 1.79 0.65
CA LYS A 188 -20.44 2.11 -0.11
C LYS A 188 -20.14 2.65 -1.52
N THR A 189 -18.97 3.26 -1.72
CA THR A 189 -18.62 3.94 -2.98
C THR A 189 -17.56 3.20 -3.80
N GLY A 190 -16.86 2.24 -3.20
CA GLY A 190 -15.77 1.48 -3.81
C GLY A 190 -14.39 2.16 -3.69
N PHE A 191 -13.35 1.44 -4.08
CA PHE A 191 -11.95 1.86 -4.00
C PHE A 191 -11.29 2.00 -5.40
N GLY A 192 -10.49 3.04 -5.60
CA GLY A 192 -9.62 3.18 -6.76
C GLY A 192 -10.32 3.55 -8.07
N LYS A 193 -9.81 3.00 -9.19
CA LYS A 193 -10.27 3.30 -10.55
C LYS A 193 -11.55 2.54 -10.90
N LYS A 194 -12.42 3.17 -11.71
CA LYS A 194 -13.65 2.59 -12.29
C LYS A 194 -14.67 2.08 -11.26
N LYS A 195 -14.72 2.71 -10.08
CA LYS A 195 -15.75 2.47 -9.04
C LYS A 195 -17.19 2.58 -9.57
N SER A 196 -17.44 3.54 -10.47
CA SER A 196 -18.75 3.74 -11.12
C SER A 196 -19.19 2.56 -12.00
N SER A 197 -18.28 1.67 -12.37
CA SER A 197 -18.56 0.43 -13.12
C SER A 197 -18.41 -0.82 -12.24
N GLY A 198 -18.42 -0.67 -10.92
CA GLY A 198 -18.36 -1.77 -9.95
C GLY A 198 -16.97 -2.29 -9.61
N MET A 199 -15.90 -1.71 -10.16
CA MET A 199 -14.52 -2.13 -9.88
C MET A 199 -14.04 -1.61 -8.52
N GLY A 200 -13.21 -2.40 -7.83
CA GLY A 200 -12.71 -2.04 -6.51
C GLY A 200 -13.77 -2.04 -5.41
N ALA A 201 -14.93 -2.67 -5.63
CA ALA A 201 -15.87 -2.99 -4.58
C ALA A 201 -15.28 -4.01 -3.60
N PHE A 202 -15.61 -3.82 -2.33
CA PHE A 202 -15.19 -4.64 -1.20
C PHE A 202 -16.25 -4.62 -0.10
N ARG A 203 -16.08 -5.46 0.92
CA ARG A 203 -16.87 -5.49 2.15
C ARG A 203 -15.95 -5.49 3.35
N ILE A 204 -16.29 -4.74 4.39
CA ILE A 204 -15.63 -4.87 5.69
C ILE A 204 -16.13 -6.15 6.37
N ASP A 205 -15.22 -6.94 6.94
CA ASP A 205 -15.53 -8.21 7.60
C ASP A 205 -15.31 -8.09 9.11
N GLY A 206 -16.34 -7.68 9.84
CA GLY A 206 -16.31 -7.49 11.29
C GLY A 206 -15.78 -6.12 11.76
N GLU A 207 -15.60 -6.01 13.08
CA GLU A 207 -15.06 -4.82 13.74
C GLU A 207 -13.52 -4.80 13.71
N PRO A 208 -12.87 -3.63 13.88
CA PRO A 208 -11.41 -3.57 14.00
C PRO A 208 -10.91 -4.35 15.21
N GLU A 209 -9.91 -5.20 14.98
CA GLU A 209 -9.30 -6.03 16.02
C GLU A 209 -7.95 -5.45 16.44
N ARG A 210 -7.59 -5.58 17.72
CA ARG A 210 -6.21 -5.27 18.14
C ARG A 210 -5.24 -6.22 17.45
N TRP A 211 -4.14 -5.67 16.95
CA TRP A 211 -3.08 -6.43 16.32
C TRP A 211 -1.74 -6.09 16.93
N ASN A 212 -1.00 -7.13 17.33
CA ASN A 212 0.35 -7.01 17.83
C ASN A 212 1.30 -7.33 16.66
N PRO A 213 1.97 -6.32 16.08
CA PRO A 213 2.87 -6.57 14.97
C PRO A 213 4.00 -7.51 15.38
N PRO A 214 4.44 -8.42 14.48
CA PRO A 214 5.74 -9.04 14.63
C PRO A 214 6.81 -7.94 14.72
N SER A 215 7.73 -8.07 15.67
CA SER A 215 8.79 -7.09 15.92
C SER A 215 10.04 -7.80 16.41
N SER A 216 11.21 -7.20 16.21
CA SER A 216 12.45 -7.68 16.82
C SER A 216 12.47 -7.59 18.34
N GLY A 217 11.56 -6.82 18.95
CA GLY A 217 11.62 -6.50 20.38
C GLY A 217 12.89 -5.70 20.71
N GLU A 218 13.58 -6.07 21.79
CA GLU A 218 14.83 -5.45 22.20
C GLU A 218 15.97 -5.70 21.18
N GLY A 219 16.70 -4.64 20.82
CA GLY A 219 17.82 -4.72 19.87
C GLY A 219 17.45 -4.47 18.40
N ALA A 220 16.30 -3.83 18.14
CA ALA A 220 16.01 -3.22 16.85
C ALA A 220 17.10 -2.19 16.48
N ASN A 221 17.56 -2.23 15.24
CA ASN A 221 18.57 -1.29 14.71
C ASN A 221 18.16 -0.72 13.34
N GLY A 222 16.89 -0.91 12.98
CA GLY A 222 16.29 -0.49 11.73
C GLY A 222 14.80 -0.80 11.73
N PHE A 223 14.16 -0.51 10.60
CA PHE A 223 12.75 -0.84 10.39
C PHE A 223 12.50 -1.36 8.98
N VAL A 224 11.43 -2.14 8.82
CA VAL A 224 10.78 -2.40 7.54
C VAL A 224 9.51 -1.57 7.44
N THR A 225 9.24 -0.95 6.29
CA THR A 225 7.99 -0.19 6.11
C THR A 225 6.87 -1.08 5.57
N LEU A 226 5.65 -0.93 6.11
CA LEU A 226 4.42 -1.56 5.60
C LEU A 226 3.58 -0.61 4.72
N SER A 227 4.05 0.61 4.49
CA SER A 227 3.41 1.58 3.60
C SER A 227 4.43 2.16 2.62
N GLY A 228 3.91 2.70 1.51
CA GLY A 228 4.74 3.53 0.65
C GLY A 228 4.96 4.92 1.27
N PHE A 229 6.18 5.43 1.25
CA PHE A 229 6.50 6.72 1.89
C PHE A 229 7.61 7.48 1.17
N VAL A 230 7.65 8.79 1.41
CA VAL A 230 8.69 9.68 0.90
C VAL A 230 9.47 10.23 2.09
N PRO A 231 10.78 9.97 2.19
CA PRO A 231 11.58 10.34 3.36
C PRO A 231 11.67 11.87 3.52
N THR A 232 11.74 12.32 4.77
CA THR A 232 12.18 13.67 5.11
C THR A 232 13.70 13.82 4.95
N LYS A 233 14.22 15.05 5.09
CA LYS A 233 15.68 15.30 5.05
C LYS A 233 16.45 14.58 6.16
N ASN A 234 15.80 14.26 7.27
CA ASN A 234 16.41 13.65 8.44
C ASN A 234 16.15 12.13 8.52
N ASP A 235 15.34 11.60 7.61
CA ASP A 235 15.01 10.18 7.60
C ASP A 235 16.21 9.35 7.11
N PRO A 236 16.35 8.10 7.60
CA PRO A 236 17.43 7.23 7.15
C PRO A 236 17.27 6.88 5.67
N VAL A 237 18.39 6.89 4.95
CA VAL A 237 18.44 6.49 3.52
C VAL A 237 19.25 5.22 3.29
N LYS A 238 20.00 4.77 4.31
CA LYS A 238 20.81 3.55 4.28
C LYS A 238 19.90 2.35 4.46
N GLY A 239 19.91 1.40 3.52
CA GLY A 239 19.03 0.24 3.62
C GLY A 239 19.00 -0.64 2.37
N PHE A 240 17.98 -1.50 2.31
CA PHE A 240 17.62 -2.30 1.14
C PHE A 240 16.16 -2.01 0.83
N TRP A 241 15.94 -1.40 -0.30
CA TRP A 241 14.70 -0.75 -0.69
C TRP A 241 14.39 -0.90 -2.17
N GLN A 242 13.10 -0.81 -2.45
CA GLN A 242 12.55 -0.68 -3.77
C GLN A 242 11.85 0.68 -3.86
N MET A 243 12.01 1.35 -5.01
CA MET A 243 11.37 2.63 -5.30
C MET A 243 10.40 2.48 -6.45
N ARG A 244 9.35 3.30 -6.45
CA ARG A 244 8.47 3.49 -7.61
C ARG A 244 8.28 4.97 -7.91
N VAL A 245 8.03 5.30 -9.16
CA VAL A 245 7.50 6.61 -9.56
C VAL A 245 5.98 6.50 -9.62
N LYS A 246 5.26 7.27 -8.80
CA LYS A 246 3.79 7.29 -8.82
C LYS A 246 3.27 8.46 -9.64
N HIS A 247 2.43 8.12 -10.61
CA HIS A 247 1.69 9.07 -11.45
C HIS A 247 0.26 9.16 -10.94
N GLY A 248 0.04 10.07 -9.99
CA GLY A 248 -1.27 10.28 -9.38
C GLY A 248 -2.24 11.04 -10.29
N LYS A 249 -3.53 10.71 -10.18
CA LYS A 249 -4.62 11.57 -10.67
C LYS A 249 -5.39 12.14 -9.49
N LEU A 250 -5.96 13.32 -9.67
CA LEU A 250 -6.92 13.91 -8.76
C LEU A 250 -8.22 13.08 -8.80
N GLY A 251 -8.87 12.96 -7.64
CA GLY A 251 -10.11 12.19 -7.50
C GLY A 251 -11.35 13.08 -7.60
N GLU A 252 -12.51 12.42 -7.71
CA GLU A 252 -13.84 13.03 -7.58
C GLU A 252 -14.02 14.33 -8.39
N SER A 253 -14.51 15.41 -7.77
CA SER A 253 -14.77 16.68 -8.45
C SER A 253 -13.52 17.29 -9.11
N PHE A 254 -12.33 17.06 -8.56
CA PHE A 254 -11.07 17.53 -9.16
C PHE A 254 -10.67 16.75 -10.41
N ALA A 255 -11.17 15.52 -10.60
CA ALA A 255 -10.93 14.77 -11.83
C ALA A 255 -11.61 15.42 -13.05
N ALA A 256 -12.70 16.17 -12.82
CA ALA A 256 -13.45 16.87 -13.86
C ALA A 256 -12.95 18.29 -14.14
N ALA A 257 -12.00 18.82 -13.34
CA ALA A 257 -11.56 20.22 -13.38
C ALA A 257 -10.48 20.54 -14.44
N GLY A 258 -10.40 19.77 -15.53
CA GLY A 258 -9.54 20.05 -16.69
C GLY A 258 -8.10 19.52 -16.60
N LYS A 259 -7.37 19.72 -15.49
CA LYS A 259 -6.01 19.16 -15.28
C LYS A 259 -5.99 18.16 -14.12
N PRO A 260 -6.41 16.90 -14.35
CA PRO A 260 -6.57 15.92 -13.28
C PRO A 260 -5.27 15.22 -12.88
N PHE A 261 -4.10 15.67 -13.34
CA PHE A 261 -2.84 14.95 -13.10
C PHE A 261 -2.00 15.64 -12.04
N LYS A 262 -1.54 14.86 -11.06
CA LYS A 262 -0.55 15.31 -10.09
C LYS A 262 0.84 15.25 -10.72
N ARG A 263 1.75 16.12 -10.30
CA ARG A 263 3.19 15.99 -10.56
C ARG A 263 3.66 14.61 -10.08
N PRO A 264 4.43 13.85 -10.85
CA PRO A 264 4.94 12.55 -10.40
C PRO A 264 5.86 12.70 -9.19
N TRP A 265 5.86 11.69 -8.30
CA TRP A 265 6.78 11.62 -7.17
C TRP A 265 7.38 10.22 -7.02
N VAL A 266 8.58 10.16 -6.47
CA VAL A 266 9.25 8.90 -6.12
C VAL A 266 8.95 8.58 -4.67
N LEU A 267 8.65 7.32 -4.38
CA LEU A 267 8.45 6.82 -3.02
C LEU A 267 9.05 5.43 -2.86
N PHE A 268 9.43 5.11 -1.63
CA PHE A 268 9.82 3.75 -1.25
C PHE A 268 8.60 2.86 -1.14
N GLU A 269 8.78 1.58 -1.45
CA GLU A 269 7.71 0.58 -1.42
C GLU A 269 7.69 -0.23 -0.11
N PRO A 270 6.52 -0.75 0.31
CA PRO A 270 6.44 -1.70 1.42
C PRO A 270 7.42 -2.87 1.26
N GLY A 271 7.98 -3.33 2.38
CA GLY A 271 9.05 -4.31 2.40
C GLY A 271 10.45 -3.70 2.29
N SER A 272 10.59 -2.42 1.93
CA SER A 272 11.86 -1.70 2.04
C SER A 272 12.30 -1.62 3.50
N ILE A 273 13.59 -1.88 3.74
CA ILE A 273 14.22 -1.80 5.06
C ILE A 273 15.21 -0.64 5.14
N PHE A 274 15.31 -0.04 6.32
CA PHE A 274 16.17 1.11 6.59
C PHE A 274 16.94 0.88 7.88
N PHE A 275 18.24 1.11 7.83
CA PHE A 275 19.15 1.03 8.96
C PHE A 275 19.23 2.38 9.66
N THR A 276 18.90 2.39 10.95
CA THR A 276 18.95 3.56 11.82
C THR A 276 20.11 3.48 12.81
N GLY A 277 20.66 2.29 13.06
CA GLY A 277 21.72 2.06 14.05
C GLY A 277 21.24 2.04 15.50
N HIS A 278 20.01 2.49 15.75
CA HIS A 278 19.31 2.48 17.03
C HIS A 278 17.85 2.06 16.83
N SER A 279 17.08 1.98 17.93
CA SER A 279 15.64 1.72 17.84
C SER A 279 14.96 2.77 16.92
N PRO A 280 14.16 2.36 15.94
CA PRO A 280 13.54 3.29 14.99
C PRO A 280 12.52 4.20 15.69
N ALA A 281 12.40 5.44 15.20
CA ALA A 281 11.32 6.35 15.55
C ALA A 281 9.95 5.82 15.09
N GLU A 282 8.89 6.38 15.68
CA GLU A 282 7.50 6.00 15.34
C GLU A 282 7.04 6.56 13.99
N VAL A 283 7.61 7.68 13.55
CA VAL A 283 7.18 8.42 12.37
C VAL A 283 8.37 8.64 11.43
N TYR A 284 8.16 8.29 10.17
CA TYR A 284 9.02 8.66 9.06
C TYR A 284 8.17 9.10 7.88
N GLY A 285 8.77 9.89 7.01
CA GLY A 285 8.15 10.46 5.84
C GLY A 285 7.31 11.70 6.13
N SER A 286 6.54 12.12 5.13
CA SER A 286 5.82 13.39 5.19
C SER A 286 4.54 13.41 4.36
N MET A 287 3.65 14.34 4.68
CA MET A 287 2.56 14.72 3.79
C MET A 287 3.12 15.59 2.65
N LEU A 288 3.01 15.13 1.41
CA LEU A 288 3.44 15.90 0.25
C LEU A 288 2.40 16.96 -0.11
N SER A 289 2.88 18.12 -0.57
CA SER A 289 2.07 19.24 -1.06
C SER A 289 2.65 19.76 -2.38
N GLY A 290 1.98 20.72 -3.03
CA GLY A 290 2.46 21.30 -4.28
C GLY A 290 2.44 20.34 -5.47
N LEU A 291 1.58 19.31 -5.40
CA LEU A 291 1.46 18.27 -6.43
C LEU A 291 0.57 18.69 -7.62
N SER A 292 -0.17 19.78 -7.50
CA SER A 292 -0.96 20.38 -8.58
C SER A 292 -0.76 21.89 -8.56
N ASN A 293 -0.61 22.50 -9.73
CA ASN A 293 -0.56 23.97 -9.85
C ASN A 293 -1.95 24.58 -9.66
N ASP A 294 -2.98 23.94 -10.20
CA ASP A 294 -4.34 24.47 -10.24
C ASP A 294 -5.10 24.18 -8.93
N HIS A 295 -4.59 23.23 -8.12
CA HIS A 295 -5.20 22.80 -6.86
C HIS A 295 -4.13 22.69 -5.75
N PRO A 296 -3.67 23.81 -5.19
CA PRO A 296 -2.61 23.84 -4.17
C PRO A 296 -2.98 23.13 -2.85
N GLU A 297 -4.28 22.95 -2.59
CA GLU A 297 -4.82 22.23 -1.44
C GLU A 297 -4.59 20.70 -1.51
N VAL A 298 -4.28 20.18 -2.70
CA VAL A 298 -4.04 18.75 -2.93
C VAL A 298 -2.79 18.29 -2.21
N VAL A 299 -2.98 17.27 -1.40
CA VAL A 299 -1.92 16.60 -0.64
C VAL A 299 -1.77 15.14 -1.06
N GLN A 300 -0.68 14.50 -0.61
CA GLN A 300 -0.49 13.06 -0.71
C GLN A 300 0.12 12.52 0.59
N TYR A 301 -0.56 11.55 1.20
CA TYR A 301 -0.03 10.81 2.34
C TYR A 301 1.22 10.04 1.90
N ALA A 302 2.36 10.29 2.53
CA ALA A 302 3.60 9.56 2.25
C ALA A 302 4.38 9.32 3.54
N TYR A 303 3.68 8.84 4.57
CA TYR A 303 4.26 8.38 5.83
C TYR A 303 4.55 6.89 5.79
N ALA A 304 5.68 6.50 6.38
CA ALA A 304 6.03 5.12 6.61
C ALA A 304 5.15 4.52 7.71
N PHE A 305 4.94 3.21 7.65
CA PHE A 305 4.44 2.43 8.75
C PHE A 305 5.60 1.54 9.21
N PRO A 306 6.45 2.02 10.14
CA PRO A 306 7.68 1.34 10.50
C PRO A 306 7.38 0.17 11.44
N ILE A 307 7.86 -1.02 11.06
CA ILE A 307 7.96 -2.17 11.97
C ILE A 307 9.43 -2.33 12.37
N PRO A 308 9.76 -2.28 13.67
CA PRO A 308 11.12 -2.46 14.14
C PRO A 308 11.68 -3.85 13.79
N ILE A 309 12.89 -3.86 13.22
CA ILE A 309 13.61 -5.08 12.88
C ILE A 309 15.07 -5.02 13.37
N ARG A 310 15.65 -6.20 13.54
CA ARG A 310 17.09 -6.39 13.69
C ARG A 310 17.69 -6.74 12.33
N ILE A 311 18.40 -5.80 11.74
CA ILE A 311 19.20 -5.99 10.53
C ILE A 311 20.52 -6.69 10.92
N PRO A 312 20.78 -7.93 10.44
CA PRO A 312 21.96 -8.70 10.82
C PRO A 312 23.29 -8.08 10.36
N PRO A 313 24.43 -8.38 11.01
CA PRO A 313 25.77 -7.88 10.63
C PRO A 313 26.10 -8.06 9.14
N ALA A 314 25.90 -9.27 8.60
CA ALA A 314 26.18 -9.59 7.19
C ALA A 314 25.39 -8.72 6.19
N VAL A 315 24.28 -8.13 6.63
CA VAL A 315 23.46 -7.21 5.85
C VAL A 315 23.97 -5.79 5.98
N ARG A 316 24.33 -5.39 7.21
CA ARG A 316 24.88 -4.06 7.51
C ARG A 316 26.16 -3.78 6.75
N GLU A 317 27.03 -4.78 6.59
CA GLU A 317 28.26 -4.67 5.79
C GLU A 317 27.98 -4.33 4.32
N LYS A 318 26.82 -4.71 3.78
CA LYS A 318 26.40 -4.39 2.42
C LYS A 318 25.66 -3.07 2.28
N ILE A 319 25.24 -2.47 3.41
CA ILE A 319 24.55 -1.17 3.48
C ILE A 319 25.56 -0.02 3.69
N ALA A 320 26.75 -0.34 4.23
CA ALA A 320 27.80 0.62 4.55
C ALA A 320 28.35 1.33 3.31
#